data_AF-A0A1I3ZN27-F1
#
_entry.id   AF-A0A1I3ZN27-F1
#
_cell.length_a   1.000
_cell.length_b   1.000
_cell.length_c   1.000
_cell.angle_alpha   90.00
_cell.angle_beta   90.00
_cell.angle_gamma   90.00
#
_symmetry.space_group_name_H-M   'P 1'
#
loop_
_entity.id
_entity.type
_entity.pdbx_description
1 polymer ?
#
loop_
_entity_poly.entity_id
_entity_poly.type
_entity_poly.pdbx_seq_one_letter_code
_entity_poly.pdbx_strand_id
1 'polypeptide(L)' 'MPCRLCAANDEEALIESLAADLWESRRHGTLDDRPWDRAGDHWQRIFRDFALTALESLRAEHRH' A
#
# COMPACT_ATOMS: atom_id res chain seq x y z
N MET A 1 -23.83 7.79 -12.29
CA MET A 1 -23.02 8.19 -11.12
C MET A 1 -22.06 7.07 -10.80
N PRO A 2 -20.75 7.32 -10.67
CA PRO A 2 -19.82 6.28 -10.26
C PRO A 2 -20.14 5.86 -8.81
N CYS A 3 -20.20 4.56 -8.57
CA CYS A 3 -20.39 3.96 -7.26
C CYS A 3 -19.20 4.35 -6.34
N ARG A 4 -19.44 5.20 -5.33
CA ARG A 4 -18.40 5.64 -4.37
C ARG A 4 -17.82 4.47 -3.57
N LEU A 5 -18.66 3.51 -3.20
CA LEU A 5 -18.24 2.32 -2.45
C LEU A 5 -17.28 1.46 -3.29
N CYS A 6 -17.56 1.32 -4.58
CA CYS A 6 -16.74 0.55 -5.51
C CYS A 6 -15.38 1.23 -5.71
N ALA A 7 -15.35 2.54 -5.91
CA ALA A 7 -14.11 3.31 -6.04
C ALA A 7 -13.28 3.31 -4.73
N ALA A 8 -13.92 3.36 -3.56
CA ALA A 8 -13.23 3.23 -2.28
C ALA A 8 -12.63 1.82 -2.13
N ASN A 9 -13.35 0.78 -2.54
CA ASN A 9 -12.87 -0.59 -2.50
C ASN A 9 -11.69 -0.81 -3.46
N ASP A 10 -11.72 -0.18 -4.65
CA ASP A 10 -10.63 -0.21 -5.62
C ASP A 10 -9.39 0.53 -5.08
N GLU A 11 -9.58 1.65 -4.38
CA GLU A 11 -8.50 2.42 -3.76
C GLU A 11 -7.86 1.68 -2.58
N GLU A 12 -8.67 1.13 -1.67
CA GLU A 12 -8.18 0.32 -0.55
C GLU A 12 -7.44 -0.92 -1.06
N ALA A 13 -8.00 -1.64 -2.04
CA ALA A 13 -7.35 -2.80 -2.65
C ALA A 13 -6.03 -2.43 -3.34
N LEU A 14 -5.98 -1.26 -3.99
CA LEU A 14 -4.75 -0.76 -4.62
C LEU A 14 -3.69 -0.41 -3.57
N ILE A 15 -4.07 0.24 -2.47
CA ILE A 15 -3.17 0.56 -1.36
C ILE A 15 -2.62 -0.74 -0.74
N GLU A 16 -3.46 -1.74 -0.51
CA GLU A 16 -3.01 -3.05 0.01
C GLU A 16 -2.03 -3.74 -0.95
N SER A 17 -2.31 -3.72 -2.25
CA SER A 17 -1.41 -4.29 -3.25
C SER A 17 -0.05 -3.58 -3.28
N LEU A 18 -0.05 -2.24 -3.31
CA LEU A 18 1.19 -1.47 -3.28
C LEU A 18 1.97 -1.70 -1.99
N ALA A 19 1.29 -1.76 -0.85
CA ALA A 19 1.92 -1.97 0.44
C ALA A 19 2.63 -3.33 0.49
N ALA A 20 2.00 -4.38 -0.07
CA ALA A 20 2.61 -5.70 -0.19
C ALA A 20 3.87 -5.69 -1.08
N ASP A 21 3.83 -5.03 -2.24
CA ASP A 21 4.98 -4.93 -3.14
C ASP A 21 6.14 -4.13 -2.51
N LEU A 22 5.82 -3.03 -1.83
CA LEU A 22 6.81 -2.22 -1.13
C LEU A 22 7.46 -2.99 0.02
N TRP A 23 6.68 -3.80 0.76
CA TRP A 23 7.18 -4.66 1.80
C TRP A 23 8.10 -5.76 1.23
N GLU A 24 7.68 -6.44 0.17
CA GLU A 24 8.45 -7.49 -0.49
C GLU A 24 9.84 -6.98 -0.90
N SER A 25 9.92 -5.75 -1.40
CA SER A 25 11.19 -5.12 -1.80
C SER A 25 12.17 -4.84 -0.66
N ARG A 26 11.70 -4.81 0.60
CA ARG A 26 12.47 -4.36 1.78
C ARG A 26 12.56 -5.36 2.92
N ARG A 27 11.72 -6.39 2.95
CA ARG A 27 11.64 -7.35 4.06
C ARG A 27 12.90 -8.21 4.22
N HIS A 28 13.61 -8.46 3.12
CA HIS A 28 14.77 -9.32 3.13
C HIS A 28 15.88 -8.78 4.03
N GLY A 29 16.35 -9.63 4.94
CA GLY A 29 17.38 -9.26 5.92
C GLY A 29 16.86 -8.50 7.15
N THR A 30 15.55 -8.27 7.26
CA THR A 30 14.92 -7.79 8.50
C THR A 30 14.67 -8.96 9.47
N LEU A 31 14.46 -8.65 10.76
CA LEU A 31 14.04 -9.66 11.75
C LEU A 31 12.62 -10.18 11.50
N ASP A 32 11.84 -9.45 10.70
CA ASP A 32 10.47 -9.76 10.35
C ASP A 32 10.35 -10.24 8.90
N ASP A 33 11.37 -10.90 8.36
CA ASP A 33 11.38 -11.42 6.98
C ASP A 33 10.30 -12.50 6.75
N ARG A 34 9.06 -12.03 6.64
CA ARG A 34 7.84 -12.81 6.51
C ARG A 34 6.99 -12.22 5.38
N PRO A 35 6.16 -13.06 4.74
CA PRO A 35 5.17 -12.58 3.79
C PRO A 35 4.27 -11.48 4.37
N TRP A 36 3.74 -10.61 3.51
CA TRP A 36 2.96 -9.43 3.90
C TRP A 36 1.81 -9.70 4.87
N ASP A 37 1.04 -10.77 4.65
CA ASP A 37 -0.06 -11.22 5.51
C ASP A 37 0.39 -11.59 6.94
N ARG A 38 1.69 -11.84 7.12
CA ARG A 38 2.34 -12.15 8.40
C ARG A 38 3.38 -11.13 8.82
N ALA A 39 3.49 -10.02 8.09
CA ALA A 39 4.24 -8.86 8.57
C ALA A 39 3.54 -8.39 9.85
N GLY A 40 4.31 -8.10 10.90
CA GLY A 40 3.73 -7.61 12.14
C GLY A 40 2.92 -6.32 11.89
N ASP A 41 1.90 -6.06 12.72
CA ASP A 41 0.99 -4.92 12.58
C ASP A 41 1.71 -3.57 12.41
N HIS A 42 2.90 -3.44 13.01
CA HIS A 42 3.77 -2.29 12.85
C HIS A 42 4.20 -2.07 11.39
N TRP A 43 4.75 -3.10 10.75
CA TRP A 43 5.17 -3.04 9.36
C TRP A 43 3.97 -2.89 8.43
N GLN A 44 2.88 -3.60 8.72
CA GLN A 44 1.68 -3.47 7.91
C GLN A 44 1.16 -2.02 7.87
N ARG A 45 1.19 -1.33 9.00
CA ARG A 45 0.79 0.08 9.07
C ARG A 45 1.75 0.98 8.28
N ILE A 46 3.05 0.86 8.52
CA ILE A 46 4.06 1.72 7.85
C ILE A 46 3.97 1.61 6.33
N PHE A 47 3.87 0.38 5.82
CA PHE A 47 3.89 0.16 4.37
C PHE A 47 2.56 0.54 3.70
N ARG A 48 1.44 0.50 4.42
CA ARG A 48 0.17 1.14 3.97
C ARG A 48 0.31 2.65 3.85
N ASP A 49 0.92 3.32 4.85
CA ASP A 49 1.12 4.77 4.82
C ASP A 49 2.03 5.18 3.64
N PHE A 50 3.06 4.38 3.35
CA PHE A 50 3.91 4.59 2.17
C PHE A 50 3.16 4.38 0.86
N ALA A 51 2.34 3.33 0.76
CA ALA A 51 1.50 3.08 -0.41
C ALA A 51 0.52 4.22 -0.67
N LEU A 52 -0.14 4.73 0.37
CA LEU A 52 -1.03 5.89 0.29
C LEU A 52 -0.29 7.13 -0.22
N THR A 53 0.86 7.45 0.38
CA THR A 53 1.67 8.61 -0.01
C THR A 53 2.10 8.53 -1.47
N ALA A 54 2.57 7.35 -1.92
CA ALA A 54 2.97 7.14 -3.30
C ALA A 54 1.80 7.34 -4.27
N LEU A 55 0.60 6.82 -3.93
CA LEU A 55 -0.60 6.99 -4.72
C LEU A 55 -1.02 8.46 -4.82
N GLU A 56 -0.95 9.21 -3.73
CA GLU A 56 -1.22 10.65 -3.71
C GLU A 56 -0.25 11.45 -4.59
N SER A 57 1.05 11.12 -4.54
CA SER A 57 2.07 11.73 -5.39
C SER A 57 1.80 11.48 -6.88
N LEU A 58 1.54 10.23 -7.26
CA LEU A 58 1.21 9.88 -8.66
C LEU A 58 -0.04 10.61 -9.14
N ARG A 59 -1.08 10.69 -8.31
CA ARG A 59 -2.31 11.45 -8.63
C ARG A 59 -2.07 12.95 -8.77
N ALA A 60 -1.09 13.50 -8.06
CA ALA A 60 -0.70 14.90 -8.20
C ALA A 60 0.04 15.15 -9.52
N GLU A 61 0.93 14.24 -9.94
CA GLU A 61 1.68 14.32 -11.20
C GLU A 61 0.74 14.27 -12.42
N HIS A 62 -0.28 13.41 -12.40
CA HIS A 62 -1.26 13.30 -13.49
C HIS A 62 -2.25 14.47 -13.63
N ARG A 63 -2.22 15.45 -12.73
CA ARG A 63 -3.05 16.67 -12.80
C ARG A 63 -2.36 17.86 -13.49
N HIS A 64 -1.09 17.72 -13.86
CA HIS A 64 -0.31 18.69 -14.62
C HIS A 64 -0.21 18.29 -16.10
#